data_AF-A0A382D5V2-F1
#
_entry.id   AF-A0A382D5V2-F1
#
_cell.length_a   1.000
_cell.length_b   1.000
_cell.length_c   1.000
_cell.angle_alpha   90.00
_cell.angle_beta   90.00
_cell.angle_gamma   90.00
#
_symmetry.space_group_name_H-M   'P 1'
#
loop_
_entity.id
_entity.type
_entity.pdbx_description
1 polymer ?
#
loop_
_entity_poly.entity_id
_entity_poly.type
_entity_poly.pdbx_seq_one_letter_code
_entity_poly.pdbx_strand_id
1 'polypeptide(L)'
;VILDPEIQGRAGNRRSERIPGFQSDEGSANLARGPQFQLLPMPTPALSSQPGDRRRWSNLPGAGATHAIADAVRDQDGVSLVISADTTRAESLTHELSFFLDDELPILHLPDWETLIYDNFSPHQDIISERLEVLNQLALTDRGILVIPATTLIQRMAPPAFVLGSSLVLEKFQKFEITQMRRKLQGAAYRSVETVFEHGEYAVRGAIMD
;
A
#
# COMPACT_ATOMS: atom_id res chain seq x y z
N VAL A 1 -2.05 2.12 -16.29
CA VAL A 1 -2.61 3.47 -16.60
C VAL A 1 -1.53 4.48 -16.27
N ILE A 2 -1.20 5.40 -17.17
CA ILE A 2 -0.19 6.45 -16.92
C ILE A 2 -0.94 7.66 -16.40
N LEU A 3 -0.65 8.09 -15.17
CA LEU A 3 -1.15 9.32 -14.56
C LEU A 3 0.00 10.34 -14.52
N ASP A 4 -0.18 11.50 -15.16
CA ASP A 4 0.74 12.64 -15.08
C ASP A 4 0.28 13.59 -13.96
N PRO A 5 1.20 14.13 -13.13
CA PRO A 5 0.91 15.26 -12.26
C PRO A 5 1.51 16.55 -12.82
N GLU A 6 0.70 17.59 -13.00
CA GLU A 6 1.04 18.98 -12.65
C GLU A 6 -0.10 19.95 -13.00
N ILE A 7 -0.40 20.86 -12.07
CA ILE A 7 -0.44 22.33 -12.27
C ILE A 7 -0.50 22.98 -10.87
N GLN A 8 0.55 23.75 -10.53
CA GLN A 8 0.63 24.63 -9.37
C GLN A 8 -0.16 25.93 -9.61
N GLY A 9 -0.97 26.34 -8.62
CA GLY A 9 -1.61 27.64 -8.55
C GLY A 9 -1.12 28.45 -7.35
N ARG A 10 -0.40 29.55 -7.61
CA ARG A 10 0.04 30.55 -6.62
C ARG A 10 -1.18 31.24 -5.98
N ALA A 11 -1.27 31.26 -4.64
CA ALA A 11 -2.22 32.09 -3.91
C ALA A 11 -1.49 33.23 -3.18
N GLY A 12 -1.76 34.46 -3.62
CA GLY A 12 -1.25 35.69 -3.05
C GLY A 12 -1.93 36.09 -1.74
N ASN A 13 -1.12 36.70 -0.89
CA ASN A 13 -1.39 37.32 0.39
C ASN A 13 -2.67 38.22 0.38
N ARG A 14 -3.67 37.93 1.23
CA ARG A 14 -4.74 38.88 1.58
C ARG A 14 -4.92 38.97 3.09
N ARG A 15 -4.84 40.22 3.55
CA ARG A 15 -4.91 40.67 4.94
C ARG A 15 -6.29 40.43 5.54
N SER A 16 -6.27 40.13 6.83
CA SER A 16 -7.41 40.08 7.75
C SER A 16 -8.03 41.48 7.91
N GLU A 17 -9.29 41.65 7.49
CA GLU A 17 -10.15 42.73 7.94
C GLU A 17 -11.32 42.15 8.74
N ARG A 18 -11.43 42.57 10.00
CA ARG A 18 -12.55 42.25 10.90
C ARG A 18 -13.76 43.08 10.49
N ILE A 19 -14.89 42.43 10.24
CA ILE A 19 -16.18 43.11 10.07
C ILE A 19 -16.83 43.25 11.46
N PRO A 20 -17.20 44.47 11.91
CA PRO A 20 -17.89 44.67 13.18
C PRO A 20 -19.42 44.59 13.01
N GLY A 21 -20.09 43.83 13.88
CA GLY A 21 -21.55 43.79 13.97
C GLY A 21 -22.10 42.38 14.17
N PHE A 22 -21.97 41.84 15.38
CA PHE A 22 -22.69 40.63 15.80
C PHE A 22 -23.48 40.96 17.06
N GLN A 23 -24.76 41.28 16.89
CA GLN A 23 -25.74 41.22 17.98
C GLN A 23 -26.35 39.83 17.95
N SER A 24 -26.26 39.13 19.08
CA SER A 24 -26.85 37.83 19.34
C SER A 24 -28.36 37.99 19.53
N ASP A 25 -29.15 37.52 18.57
CA ASP A 25 -30.59 37.36 18.74
C ASP A 25 -30.90 35.86 18.79
N GLU A 26 -31.26 35.38 19.99
CA GLU A 26 -31.70 34.00 20.24
C GLU A 26 -33.12 33.83 19.69
N GLY A 27 -33.21 33.46 18.41
CA GLY A 27 -34.47 33.13 17.74
C GLY A 27 -34.39 31.74 17.11
N SER A 28 -35.11 30.78 17.69
CA SER A 28 -35.34 29.45 17.11
C SER A 28 -35.93 29.59 15.70
N ALA A 29 -35.14 29.30 14.66
CA ALA A 29 -35.61 29.20 13.29
C ALA A 29 -34.88 28.07 12.58
N ASN A 30 -35.68 27.09 12.11
CA ASN A 30 -35.33 25.96 11.25
C ASN A 30 -33.99 26.12 10.50
N LEU A 31 -33.00 25.29 10.84
CA LEU A 31 -31.89 24.99 9.93
C LEU A 31 -32.50 24.33 8.69
N ALA A 32 -32.81 25.14 7.68
CA ALA A 32 -33.08 24.65 6.34
C ALA A 32 -31.89 23.76 5.96
N ARG A 33 -32.17 22.47 5.73
CA ARG A 33 -31.19 21.53 5.17
C ARG A 33 -30.57 22.23 3.97
N GLY A 34 -29.25 22.48 4.04
CA GLY A 34 -28.51 23.04 2.91
C GLY A 34 -28.76 22.20 1.65
N PRO A 35 -28.53 22.77 0.46
CA PRO A 35 -28.76 22.04 -0.79
C PRO A 35 -28.11 20.67 -0.68
N GLN A 36 -28.91 19.61 -0.84
CA GLN A 36 -28.39 18.26 -0.92
C GLN A 36 -27.49 18.25 -2.16
N PHE A 37 -26.18 18.31 -1.96
CA PHE A 37 -25.22 18.08 -3.02
C PHE A 37 -25.38 16.62 -3.43
N GLN A 38 -26.17 16.40 -4.47
CA GLN A 38 -26.25 15.11 -5.12
C GLN A 38 -24.89 14.91 -5.77
N LEU A 39 -24.08 14.03 -5.18
CA LEU A 39 -22.82 13.59 -5.78
C LEU A 39 -23.19 13.06 -7.16
N LEU A 40 -22.77 13.77 -8.21
CA LEU A 40 -22.91 13.24 -9.57
C LEU A 40 -22.12 11.94 -9.60
N PRO A 41 -22.73 10.82 -10.04
CA PRO A 41 -22.00 9.57 -10.17
C PRO A 41 -20.83 9.82 -11.12
N MET A 42 -19.61 9.69 -10.60
CA MET A 42 -18.42 9.78 -11.44
C MET A 42 -18.50 8.61 -12.42
N PRO A 43 -18.41 8.87 -13.74
CA PRO A 43 -18.50 7.78 -14.71
C PRO A 43 -17.35 6.80 -14.43
N THR A 44 -17.69 5.58 -14.01
CA THR A 44 -16.72 4.52 -13.77
C THR A 44 -16.13 4.11 -15.10
N PRO A 45 -14.84 4.34 -15.33
CA PRO A 45 -14.26 3.98 -16.60
C PRO A 45 -14.09 2.45 -16.68
N ALA A 46 -14.76 1.83 -17.64
CA ALA A 46 -14.64 0.38 -17.85
C ALA A 46 -13.19 0.00 -18.18
N LEU A 47 -12.68 -1.02 -17.48
CA LEU A 47 -11.44 -1.71 -17.84
C LEU A 47 -11.69 -2.60 -19.06
N SER A 48 -10.65 -2.75 -19.88
CA SER A 48 -10.72 -3.57 -21.09
C SER A 48 -10.14 -4.95 -20.82
N SER A 49 -10.77 -5.98 -21.35
CA SER A 49 -10.25 -7.35 -21.34
C SER A 49 -9.32 -7.65 -22.51
N GLN A 50 -9.13 -6.70 -23.45
CA GLN A 50 -8.26 -6.90 -24.61
C GLN A 50 -6.79 -6.57 -24.28
N PRO A 51 -5.85 -7.50 -24.50
CA PRO A 51 -4.43 -7.24 -24.33
C PRO A 51 -3.96 -6.04 -25.16
N GLY A 52 -3.29 -5.09 -24.53
CA GLY A 52 -2.74 -3.90 -25.19
C GLY A 52 -3.71 -2.73 -25.37
N ASP A 53 -4.98 -2.83 -24.95
CA ASP A 53 -5.87 -1.67 -24.91
C ASP A 53 -5.34 -0.62 -23.92
N ARG A 54 -5.23 0.63 -24.37
CA ARG A 54 -4.70 1.76 -23.58
C ARG A 54 -5.76 2.84 -23.51
N ARG A 55 -6.33 3.02 -22.32
CA ARG A 55 -7.30 4.07 -22.02
C ARG A 55 -6.66 5.16 -21.18
N ARG A 56 -7.02 6.41 -21.45
CA ARG A 56 -6.63 7.58 -20.66
C ARG A 56 -7.87 8.15 -19.99
N TRP A 57 -7.84 8.21 -18.66
CA TRP A 57 -8.87 8.89 -17.89
C TRP A 57 -8.37 10.29 -17.55
N SER A 58 -9.23 11.29 -17.68
CA SER A 58 -8.89 12.70 -17.48
C SER A 58 -10.01 13.40 -16.71
N ASN A 59 -9.75 14.64 -16.27
CA ASN A 59 -10.70 15.43 -15.47
C ASN A 59 -11.07 14.77 -14.12
N LEU A 60 -10.05 14.27 -13.41
CA LEU A 60 -10.18 13.60 -12.11
C LEU A 60 -9.49 14.45 -11.02
N PRO A 61 -10.16 15.47 -10.46
CA PRO A 61 -9.56 16.34 -9.45
C PRO A 61 -9.41 15.62 -8.10
N GLY A 62 -8.37 15.98 -7.34
CA GLY A 62 -8.11 15.42 -6.01
C GLY A 62 -8.02 13.90 -6.01
N ALA A 63 -8.72 13.25 -5.09
CA ALA A 63 -8.80 11.78 -4.99
C ALA A 63 -9.69 11.13 -6.07
N GLY A 64 -10.18 11.88 -7.07
CA GLY A 64 -11.03 11.35 -8.13
C GLY A 64 -10.38 10.24 -8.94
N ALA A 65 -9.05 10.28 -9.11
CA ALA A 65 -8.32 9.19 -9.76
C ALA A 65 -8.40 7.88 -8.95
N THR A 66 -8.27 7.98 -7.64
CA THR A 66 -8.29 6.82 -6.74
C THR A 66 -9.69 6.26 -6.58
N HIS A 67 -10.71 7.11 -6.51
CA HIS A 67 -12.10 6.70 -6.58
C HIS A 67 -12.42 5.96 -7.89
N ALA A 68 -11.97 6.48 -9.04
CA ALA A 68 -12.17 5.82 -10.32
C ALA A 68 -11.47 4.45 -10.40
N ILE A 69 -10.28 4.33 -9.80
CA ILE A 69 -9.57 3.05 -9.67
C ILE A 69 -10.39 2.09 -8.79
N ALA A 70 -10.81 2.53 -7.60
CA ALA A 70 -11.59 1.72 -6.66
C ALA A 70 -12.87 1.17 -7.31
N ASP A 71 -13.64 2.01 -7.99
CA ASP A 71 -14.84 1.55 -8.68
C ASP A 71 -14.53 0.60 -9.84
N ALA A 72 -13.47 0.86 -10.60
CA ALA A 72 -13.11 0.04 -11.75
C ALA A 72 -12.68 -1.38 -11.36
N VAL A 73 -12.03 -1.55 -10.21
CA VAL A 73 -11.52 -2.86 -9.74
C VAL A 73 -12.56 -3.68 -8.98
N ARG A 74 -13.66 -3.06 -8.48
CA ARG A 74 -14.76 -3.74 -7.78
C ARG A 74 -15.44 -4.85 -8.58
N ASP A 75 -15.41 -4.77 -9.90
CA ASP A 75 -16.02 -5.78 -10.78
C ASP A 75 -14.97 -6.64 -11.51
N GLN A 76 -13.67 -6.47 -11.21
CA GLN A 76 -12.63 -7.27 -11.82
C GLN A 76 -12.38 -8.57 -11.05
N ASP A 77 -12.18 -9.63 -11.82
CA ASP A 77 -11.56 -10.87 -11.36
C ASP A 77 -10.04 -10.70 -11.37
N GLY A 78 -9.35 -11.35 -10.43
CA GLY A 78 -7.89 -11.31 -10.38
C GLY A 78 -7.31 -10.15 -9.57
N VAL A 79 -5.97 -10.06 -9.59
CA VAL A 79 -5.22 -8.97 -8.96
C VAL A 79 -5.02 -7.83 -9.96
N SER A 80 -5.46 -6.64 -9.57
CA SER A 80 -5.27 -5.39 -10.33
C SER A 80 -3.98 -4.70 -9.91
N LEU A 81 -3.09 -4.42 -10.87
CA LEU A 81 -1.84 -3.70 -10.64
C LEU A 81 -2.02 -2.19 -10.80
N VAL A 82 -1.82 -1.44 -9.72
CA VAL A 82 -1.80 0.02 -9.70
C VAL A 82 -0.35 0.49 -9.61
N ILE A 83 0.10 1.17 -10.66
CA ILE A 83 1.47 1.69 -10.75
C ILE A 83 1.43 3.18 -10.43
N SER A 84 2.11 3.60 -9.36
CA SER A 84 2.27 5.01 -9.02
C SER A 84 3.53 5.60 -9.67
N ALA A 85 3.61 6.93 -9.74
CA ALA A 85 4.79 7.62 -10.24
C ALA A 85 6.00 7.49 -9.28
N ASP A 86 5.74 7.52 -7.98
CA ASP A 86 6.74 7.51 -6.91
C ASP A 86 6.17 6.86 -5.63
N THR A 87 7.04 6.66 -4.62
CA THR A 87 6.71 6.03 -3.34
C THR A 87 5.67 6.82 -2.55
N THR A 88 5.81 8.15 -2.44
CA THR A 88 4.84 8.99 -1.72
C THR A 88 3.43 8.90 -2.31
N ARG A 89 3.33 8.85 -3.64
CA ARG A 89 2.04 8.64 -4.30
C ARG A 89 1.53 7.22 -4.11
N ALA A 90 2.38 6.20 -4.04
CA ALA A 90 1.98 4.82 -3.74
C ALA A 90 1.34 4.71 -2.34
N GLU A 91 1.97 5.30 -1.33
CA GLU A 91 1.45 5.35 0.03
C GLU A 91 0.11 6.10 0.09
N SER A 92 0.05 7.27 -0.53
CA SER A 92 -1.18 8.08 -0.59
C SER A 92 -2.32 7.32 -1.30
N LEU A 93 -2.01 6.66 -2.42
CA LEU A 93 -2.97 5.81 -3.14
C LEU A 93 -3.46 4.66 -2.28
N THR A 94 -2.57 4.01 -1.53
CA THR A 94 -2.91 2.88 -0.67
C THR A 94 -3.91 3.31 0.42
N HIS A 95 -3.63 4.41 1.11
CA HIS A 95 -4.57 4.97 2.11
C HIS A 95 -5.91 5.41 1.51
N GLU A 96 -5.88 6.10 0.37
CA GLU A 96 -7.09 6.52 -0.33
C GLU A 96 -7.92 5.31 -0.81
N LEU A 97 -7.29 4.26 -1.33
CA LEU A 97 -7.95 3.03 -1.76
C LEU A 97 -8.60 2.32 -0.57
N SER A 98 -7.90 2.22 0.57
CA SER A 98 -8.47 1.64 1.80
C SER A 98 -9.74 2.38 2.24
N PHE A 99 -9.74 3.72 2.13
CA PHE A 99 -10.92 4.52 2.43
C PHE A 99 -12.09 4.25 1.48
N PHE A 100 -11.84 4.14 0.16
CA PHE A 100 -12.92 3.94 -0.81
C PHE A 100 -13.46 2.51 -0.83
N LEU A 101 -12.62 1.52 -0.55
CA LEU A 101 -12.98 0.11 -0.67
C LEU A 101 -13.48 -0.52 0.63
N ASP A 102 -13.29 0.10 1.79
CA ASP A 102 -13.83 -0.36 3.08
C ASP A 102 -13.64 -1.88 3.32
N ASP A 103 -12.41 -2.36 3.08
CA ASP A 103 -12.00 -3.77 3.19
C ASP A 103 -12.70 -4.78 2.25
N GLU A 104 -13.43 -4.32 1.23
CA GLU A 104 -14.04 -5.21 0.22
C GLU A 104 -13.02 -6.01 -0.60
N LEU A 105 -11.81 -5.48 -0.73
CA LEU A 105 -10.70 -6.07 -1.48
C LEU A 105 -9.40 -5.94 -0.70
N PRO A 106 -8.54 -6.97 -0.70
CA PRO A 106 -7.21 -6.84 -0.12
C PRO A 106 -6.38 -5.85 -0.95
N ILE A 107 -5.75 -4.91 -0.26
CA ILE A 107 -4.85 -3.92 -0.83
C ILE A 107 -3.44 -4.23 -0.35
N LEU A 108 -2.59 -4.64 -1.29
CA LEU A 108 -1.18 -4.93 -1.06
C LEU A 108 -0.35 -3.76 -1.56
N HIS A 109 0.61 -3.30 -0.77
CA HIS A 109 1.58 -2.28 -1.16
C HIS A 109 2.97 -2.91 -1.18
N LEU A 110 3.66 -2.87 -2.33
CA LEU A 110 5.05 -3.33 -2.40
C LEU A 110 5.99 -2.13 -2.26
N PRO A 111 6.65 -1.94 -1.10
CA PRO A 111 7.46 -0.76 -0.84
C PRO A 111 8.76 -0.78 -1.67
N ASP A 112 9.30 0.39 -1.98
CA ASP A 112 10.62 0.49 -2.61
C ASP A 112 11.74 0.11 -1.63
N TRP A 113 12.94 -0.16 -2.14
CA TRP A 113 14.08 -0.47 -1.28
C TRP A 113 14.56 0.71 -0.42
N GLU A 114 14.15 1.93 -0.77
CA GLU A 114 14.61 3.19 -0.17
C GLU A 114 16.14 3.39 -0.23
N THR A 115 16.80 2.67 -1.13
CA THR A 115 18.22 2.83 -1.44
C THR A 115 18.39 3.20 -2.90
N LEU A 116 19.48 3.92 -3.20
CA LEU A 116 19.78 4.29 -4.58
C LEU A 116 20.24 3.06 -5.39
N ILE A 117 20.15 3.16 -6.72
CA ILE A 117 20.72 2.14 -7.60
C ILE A 117 22.25 2.17 -7.44
N TYR A 118 22.84 1.04 -7.08
CA TYR A 118 24.26 0.89 -6.73
C TYR A 118 24.67 1.62 -5.44
N ASP A 119 23.76 1.76 -4.49
CA ASP A 119 24.08 2.24 -3.15
C ASP A 119 25.00 1.26 -2.40
N ASN A 120 25.81 1.78 -1.48
CA ASN A 120 26.65 0.99 -0.59
C ASN A 120 25.88 0.48 0.65
N PHE A 121 24.68 0.99 0.89
CA PHE A 121 23.84 0.53 1.99
C PHE A 121 22.92 -0.60 1.54
N SER A 122 22.78 -1.60 2.41
CA SER A 122 21.72 -2.59 2.25
C SER A 122 20.38 -1.97 2.67
N PRO A 123 19.26 -2.36 2.03
CA PRO A 123 17.94 -1.93 2.47
C PRO A 123 17.67 -2.30 3.92
N HIS A 124 16.82 -1.52 4.59
CA HIS A 124 16.43 -1.80 5.96
C HIS A 124 15.70 -3.16 6.05
N GLN A 125 15.94 -3.92 7.12
CA GLN A 125 15.34 -5.25 7.28
C GLN A 125 13.82 -5.25 7.42
N ASP A 126 13.24 -4.15 7.90
CA ASP A 126 11.79 -3.99 7.94
C ASP A 126 11.22 -3.92 6.52
N ILE A 127 11.88 -3.19 5.62
CA ILE A 127 11.50 -3.14 4.20
C ILE A 127 11.68 -4.51 3.54
N ILE A 128 12.78 -5.22 3.85
CA ILE A 128 12.98 -6.59 3.35
C ILE A 128 11.82 -7.50 3.81
N SER A 129 11.43 -7.40 5.08
CA SER A 129 10.40 -8.23 5.68
C SER A 129 9.01 -7.92 5.12
N GLU A 130 8.65 -6.64 5.03
CA GLU A 130 7.40 -6.18 4.42
C GLU A 130 7.29 -6.64 2.97
N ARG A 131 8.38 -6.55 2.19
CA ARG A 131 8.39 -7.05 0.81
C ARG A 131 8.18 -8.55 0.73
N LEU A 132 8.82 -9.33 1.60
CA LEU A 132 8.63 -10.79 1.63
C LEU A 132 7.20 -11.17 2.04
N GLU A 133 6.63 -10.46 3.01
CA GLU A 133 5.24 -10.62 3.42
C GLU A 133 4.29 -10.36 2.25
N VAL A 134 4.43 -9.21 1.58
CA VAL A 134 3.59 -8.82 0.45
C VAL A 134 3.72 -9.79 -0.72
N LEU A 135 4.94 -10.24 -1.05
CA LEU A 135 5.15 -11.22 -2.12
C LEU A 135 4.55 -12.60 -1.79
N ASN A 136 4.60 -13.00 -0.51
CA ASN A 136 3.97 -14.24 -0.06
C ASN A 136 2.44 -14.14 -0.09
N GLN A 137 1.87 -13.02 0.38
CA GLN A 137 0.43 -12.76 0.30
C GLN A 137 -0.06 -12.69 -1.14
N LEU A 138 0.68 -12.00 -2.02
CA LEU A 138 0.35 -11.86 -3.44
C LEU A 138 0.25 -13.23 -4.13
N ALA A 139 1.12 -14.18 -3.78
CA ALA A 139 1.08 -15.54 -4.34
C ALA A 139 -0.17 -16.34 -3.94
N LEU A 140 -0.84 -15.94 -2.86
CA LEU A 140 -2.06 -16.57 -2.34
C LEU A 140 -3.32 -15.75 -2.65
N THR A 141 -3.19 -14.58 -3.26
CA THR A 141 -4.29 -13.65 -3.50
C THR A 141 -4.91 -13.90 -4.87
N ASP A 142 -6.12 -14.43 -4.89
CA ASP A 142 -6.88 -14.63 -6.14
C ASP A 142 -7.46 -13.31 -6.67
N ARG A 143 -7.82 -12.39 -5.78
CA ARG A 143 -8.47 -11.12 -6.12
C ARG A 143 -8.03 -10.01 -5.18
N GLY A 144 -7.64 -8.87 -5.72
CA GLY A 144 -7.13 -7.77 -4.91
C GLY A 144 -6.48 -6.67 -5.72
N ILE A 145 -5.78 -5.77 -5.03
CA ILE A 145 -5.06 -4.65 -5.64
C ILE A 145 -3.62 -4.70 -5.17
N LEU A 146 -2.67 -4.61 -6.10
CA LEU A 146 -1.26 -4.41 -5.79
C LEU A 146 -0.86 -2.99 -6.20
N VAL A 147 -0.49 -2.17 -5.22
CA VAL A 147 0.07 -0.83 -5.43
C VAL A 147 1.59 -0.93 -5.44
N ILE A 148 2.22 -0.41 -6.49
CA ILE A 148 3.68 -0.43 -6.65
C ILE A 148 4.19 0.88 -7.27
N PRO A 149 5.30 1.45 -6.77
CA PRO A 149 6.00 2.53 -7.46
C PRO A 149 6.59 2.08 -8.80
N ALA A 150 6.59 2.97 -9.79
CA ALA A 150 7.23 2.70 -11.08
C ALA A 150 8.72 2.33 -10.96
N THR A 151 9.43 2.95 -10.02
CA THR A 151 10.85 2.67 -9.72
C THR A 151 11.09 1.26 -9.20
N THR A 152 10.15 0.73 -8.41
CA THR A 152 10.22 -0.62 -7.85
C THR A 152 9.80 -1.68 -8.87
N LEU A 153 8.84 -1.36 -9.75
CA LEU A 153 8.34 -2.29 -10.76
C LEU A 153 9.41 -2.75 -11.76
N ILE A 154 10.35 -1.88 -12.11
CA ILE A 154 11.41 -2.20 -13.07
C ILE A 154 12.52 -3.09 -12.48
N GLN A 155 12.54 -3.27 -11.16
CA GLN A 155 13.56 -4.09 -10.49
C GLN A 155 13.27 -5.57 -10.71
N ARG A 156 14.34 -6.35 -10.95
CA ARG A 156 14.23 -7.81 -11.03
C ARG A 156 13.97 -8.37 -9.64
N MET A 157 12.96 -9.24 -9.53
CA MET A 157 12.60 -9.89 -8.28
C MET A 157 13.01 -11.36 -8.27
N ALA A 158 13.09 -11.93 -7.06
CA ALA A 158 13.33 -13.36 -6.90
C ALA A 158 12.18 -14.18 -7.51
N PRO A 159 12.46 -15.39 -8.04
CA PRO A 159 11.41 -16.27 -8.55
C PRO A 159 10.40 -16.62 -7.45
N PRO A 160 9.11 -16.82 -7.77
CA PRO A 160 8.10 -17.20 -6.76
C PRO A 160 8.47 -18.46 -5.97
N ALA A 161 9.11 -19.43 -6.63
CA ALA A 161 9.59 -20.66 -5.98
C ALA A 161 10.59 -20.40 -4.84
N PHE A 162 11.37 -19.33 -4.91
CA PHE A 162 12.30 -18.95 -3.85
C PHE A 162 11.57 -18.40 -2.62
N VAL A 163 10.58 -17.54 -2.84
CA VAL A 163 9.77 -16.93 -1.78
C VAL A 163 8.91 -18.00 -1.08
N LEU A 164 8.20 -18.83 -1.86
CA LEU A 164 7.31 -19.86 -1.31
C LEU A 164 8.04 -21.06 -0.71
N GLY A 165 9.18 -21.45 -1.31
CA GLY A 165 9.95 -22.63 -0.92
C GLY A 165 10.74 -22.48 0.39
N SER A 166 10.90 -21.24 0.88
CA SER A 166 11.74 -20.93 2.04
C SER A 166 10.92 -20.65 3.32
N SER A 167 9.65 -21.03 3.34
CA SER A 167 8.76 -20.79 4.49
C SER A 167 9.00 -21.75 5.66
N LEU A 168 8.77 -21.26 6.87
CA LEU A 168 8.81 -22.03 8.11
C LEU A 168 7.41 -22.06 8.73
N VAL A 169 6.76 -23.23 8.70
CA VAL A 169 5.49 -23.45 9.40
C VAL A 169 5.77 -24.16 10.72
N LEU A 170 5.23 -23.61 11.81
CA LEU A 170 5.36 -24.17 13.16
C LEU A 170 3.96 -24.38 13.76
N GLU A 171 3.70 -25.57 14.25
CA GLU A 171 2.43 -25.93 14.89
C GLU A 171 2.61 -26.23 16.38
N LYS A 172 1.54 -26.00 17.17
CA LYS A 172 1.54 -26.38 18.59
C LYS A 172 1.68 -27.90 18.72
N PHE A 173 2.43 -28.34 19.71
CA PHE A 173 2.73 -29.77 19.99
C PHE A 173 3.57 -30.49 18.94
N GLN A 174 4.08 -29.81 17.90
CA GLN A 174 5.05 -30.42 16.99
C GLN A 174 6.36 -30.75 17.72
N LYS A 175 7.09 -31.76 17.23
CA LYS A 175 8.45 -32.03 17.72
C LYS A 175 9.39 -30.91 17.30
N PHE A 176 9.91 -30.16 18.28
CA PHE A 176 10.79 -29.01 18.04
C PHE A 176 12.20 -29.29 18.58
N GLU A 177 13.13 -29.63 17.69
CA GLU A 177 14.53 -29.84 18.03
C GLU A 177 15.34 -28.54 17.82
N ILE A 178 15.69 -27.85 18.91
CA ILE A 178 16.36 -26.55 18.90
C ILE A 178 17.63 -26.57 18.04
N THR A 179 18.45 -27.61 18.15
CA THR A 179 19.70 -27.71 17.38
C THR A 179 19.44 -27.85 15.88
N GLN A 180 18.38 -28.56 15.49
CA GLN A 180 17.98 -28.69 14.09
C GLN A 180 17.42 -27.35 13.58
N MET A 181 16.55 -26.71 14.37
CA MET A 181 15.98 -25.41 14.02
C MET A 181 17.05 -24.34 13.85
N ARG A 182 18.03 -24.30 14.75
CA ARG A 182 19.19 -23.40 14.64
C ARG A 182 19.90 -23.56 13.31
N ARG A 183 20.21 -24.79 12.88
CA ARG A 183 20.86 -25.04 11.58
C ARG A 183 19.99 -24.60 10.41
N LYS A 184 18.68 -24.80 10.50
CA LYS A 184 17.71 -24.37 9.48
C LYS A 184 17.71 -22.84 9.35
N LEU A 185 17.60 -22.12 10.47
CA LEU A 185 17.63 -20.65 10.50
C LEU A 185 18.96 -20.09 10.00
N GLN A 186 20.09 -20.67 10.42
CA GLN A 186 21.42 -20.31 9.90
C GLN A 186 21.55 -20.56 8.39
N GLY A 187 20.99 -21.67 7.88
CA GLY A 187 20.94 -21.97 6.45
C GLY A 187 20.06 -21.00 5.66
N ALA A 188 19.07 -20.39 6.32
CA ALA A 188 18.22 -19.32 5.77
C ALA A 188 18.79 -17.91 6.03
N ALA A 189 20.06 -17.81 6.47
CA ALA A 189 20.77 -16.56 6.75
C ALA A 189 20.21 -15.69 7.90
N TYR A 190 19.44 -16.28 8.81
CA TYR A 190 19.08 -15.60 10.07
C TYR A 190 20.31 -15.45 10.98
N ARG A 191 20.37 -14.34 11.71
CA ARG A 191 21.48 -13.98 12.61
C ARG A 191 21.23 -14.45 14.04
N SER A 192 22.21 -15.14 14.62
CA SER A 192 22.17 -15.53 16.04
C SER A 192 22.58 -14.36 16.91
N VAL A 193 21.70 -13.93 17.82
CA VAL A 193 21.95 -12.81 18.75
C VAL A 193 21.62 -13.20 20.19
N GLU A 194 22.03 -12.37 21.16
CA GLU A 194 21.67 -12.59 22.57
C GLU A 194 20.23 -12.19 22.87
N THR A 195 19.74 -11.12 22.24
CA THR A 195 18.38 -10.59 22.36
C THR A 195 17.91 -10.17 20.98
N VAL A 196 16.75 -10.66 20.55
CA VAL A 196 16.13 -10.33 19.26
C VAL A 196 15.55 -8.92 19.33
N PHE A 197 15.97 -8.06 18.41
CA PHE A 197 15.39 -6.72 18.23
C PHE A 197 14.82 -6.52 16.85
N GLU A 198 15.40 -7.17 15.85
CA GLU A 198 15.15 -6.87 14.46
C GLU A 198 14.74 -8.11 13.65
N HIS A 199 14.09 -7.88 12.51
CA HIS A 199 13.71 -8.96 11.62
C HIS A 199 14.93 -9.71 11.06
N GLY A 200 14.86 -11.04 11.02
CA GLY A 200 15.98 -11.88 10.57
C GLY A 200 16.97 -12.23 11.68
N GLU A 201 16.68 -11.87 12.93
CA GLU A 201 17.43 -12.33 14.10
C GLU A 201 16.73 -13.50 14.81
N TYR A 202 17.50 -14.28 15.57
CA TYR A 202 16.97 -15.29 16.50
C TYR A 202 17.90 -15.42 17.72
N ALA A 203 17.34 -15.80 18.88
CA ALA A 203 18.10 -16.06 20.10
C ALA A 203 17.77 -17.45 20.66
N VAL A 204 18.72 -18.05 21.37
CA VAL A 204 18.50 -19.35 22.03
C VAL A 204 18.96 -19.28 23.48
N ARG A 205 18.03 -19.54 24.40
CA ARG A 205 18.25 -19.49 25.85
C ARG A 205 17.78 -20.80 26.47
N GLY A 206 18.70 -21.76 26.56
CA GLY A 206 18.41 -23.11 27.06
C GLY A 206 17.40 -23.84 26.17
N ALA A 207 16.19 -24.06 26.69
CA ALA A 207 15.09 -24.72 25.98
C ALA A 207 14.16 -23.76 25.22
N ILE A 208 14.47 -22.47 25.21
CA ILE A 208 13.68 -21.41 24.57
C ILE A 208 14.43 -20.89 23.35
N MET A 209 13.70 -20.70 22.25
CA MET A 209 14.18 -20.03 21.05
C MET A 209 13.22 -18.88 20.77
N ASP A 210 13.79 -17.68 20.71
CA ASP A 210 13.09 -16.43 20.35
C ASP A 210 13.40 -16.12 18.88
#